data_AF-A0A8D8Q905-F1
#
_entry.id   AF-A0A8D8Q905-F1
#
_cell.length_a   1.000
_cell.length_b   1.000
_cell.length_c   1.000
_cell.angle_alpha   90.00
_cell.angle_beta   90.00
_cell.angle_gamma   90.00
#
_symmetry.space_group_name_H-M   'P 1'
#
loop_
_entity.id
_entity.type
_entity.pdbx_description
1 polymer ?
#
loop_
_entity_poly.entity_id
_entity_poly.type
_entity_poly.pdbx_seq_one_letter_code
_entity_poly.pdbx_strand_id
1 'polypeptide(L)'
;MEVWINNDYVKVERIPIKGDGACLFNMLSVAMFGHEMQSLYVRGIIVRHILEHYDEFRHFIMRGHYSHSASENDDLSGRNNEPLSAEEYGAHMMSPFSYGTFVELAVAARIFERKVYI
;
A
#
# COMPACT_ATOMS: atom_id res chain seq x y z
N MET A 1 22.73 -9.82 3.30
CA MET A 1 22.89 -9.07 2.03
C MET A 1 23.41 -7.69 2.39
N GLU A 2 24.20 -7.04 1.55
CA GLU A 2 24.69 -5.68 1.81
C GLU A 2 24.11 -4.74 0.75
N VAL A 3 23.65 -3.57 1.17
CA VAL A 3 23.11 -2.53 0.28
C VAL A 3 23.82 -1.22 0.57
N TRP A 4 24.08 -0.44 -0.49
CA TRP A 4 24.70 0.87 -0.38
C TRP A 4 23.63 1.94 -0.14
N ILE A 5 23.66 2.58 1.03
CA ILE A 5 22.69 3.63 1.41
C ILE A 5 23.48 4.80 2.00
N ASN A 6 23.29 6.00 1.46
CA ASN A 6 23.90 7.25 1.98
C ASN A 6 25.41 7.18 2.23
N ASN A 7 26.17 6.58 1.31
CA ASN A 7 27.62 6.37 1.38
C ASN A 7 28.12 5.32 2.39
N ASP A 8 27.23 4.47 2.91
CA ASP A 8 27.59 3.36 3.79
C ASP A 8 27.07 2.02 3.26
N TYR A 9 27.81 0.95 3.54
CA TYR A 9 27.32 -0.42 3.37
C TYR A 9 26.51 -0.84 4.60
N VAL A 10 25.23 -1.12 4.38
CA VAL A 10 24.32 -1.59 5.42
C VAL A 10 24.04 -3.06 5.22
N LYS A 11 24.31 -3.86 6.25
CA LYS A 11 23.90 -5.26 6.28
C LYS A 11 22.39 -5.33 6.46
N VAL A 12 21.72 -5.94 5.49
CA VAL A 12 20.29 -6.16 5.48
C VAL A 12 19.95 -7.64 5.47
N GLU A 13 18.85 -7.95 6.13
CA GLU A 13 18.23 -9.26 6.19
C GLU A 13 16.93 -9.24 5.42
N ARG A 14 16.63 -10.35 4.72
CA ARG A 14 15.32 -10.53 4.08
C ARG A 14 14.37 -11.11 5.12
N ILE A 15 13.34 -10.36 5.44
CA ILE A 15 12.26 -10.83 6.29
C ILE A 15 11.16 -11.39 5.37
N PRO A 16 10.80 -12.68 5.47
CA PRO A 16 9.69 -13.23 4.69
C PRO A 16 8.37 -12.59 5.16
N ILE A 17 7.56 -12.15 4.20
CA ILE A 17 6.25 -11.57 4.43
C ILE A 17 5.19 -12.45 3.76
N LYS A 18 4.04 -12.61 4.42
CA LYS A 18 2.92 -13.36 3.84
C LYS A 18 2.41 -12.73 2.55
N GLY A 19 2.36 -13.52 1.48
CA GLY A 19 1.88 -13.13 0.15
C GLY A 19 0.38 -13.38 -0.06
N ASP A 20 -0.48 -12.72 0.71
CA ASP A 20 -1.94 -12.94 0.72
C ASP A 20 -2.75 -11.76 0.16
N GLY A 21 -2.16 -10.99 -0.75
CA GLY A 21 -2.77 -9.76 -1.28
C GLY A 21 -2.60 -8.54 -0.37
N ALA A 22 -2.39 -8.71 0.93
CA ALA A 22 -2.12 -7.63 1.87
C ALA A 22 -0.62 -7.37 2.12
N CYS A 23 0.26 -7.96 1.32
CA CYS A 23 1.70 -8.03 1.60
C CYS A 23 2.38 -6.67 1.81
N LEU A 24 1.92 -5.61 1.12
CA LEU A 24 2.42 -4.25 1.36
C LEU A 24 2.17 -3.83 2.81
N PHE A 25 0.94 -4.01 3.29
CA PHE A 25 0.55 -3.63 4.65
C PHE A 25 1.18 -4.55 5.70
N ASN A 26 1.35 -5.84 5.40
CA ASN A 26 2.11 -6.78 6.23
C ASN A 26 3.57 -6.34 6.40
N MET A 27 4.22 -5.99 5.29
CA MET A 27 5.58 -5.48 5.27
C MET A 27 5.71 -4.16 6.04
N LEU A 28 4.78 -3.21 5.85
CA LEU A 28 4.76 -1.97 6.61
C LEU A 28 4.52 -2.22 8.11
N SER A 29 3.63 -3.14 8.47
CA SER A 29 3.42 -3.53 9.87
C SER A 29 4.70 -4.10 10.50
N VAL A 30 5.44 -4.95 9.78
CA VAL A 30 6.73 -5.46 10.25
C VAL A 30 7.75 -4.34 10.38
N ALA A 31 7.85 -3.45 9.41
CA ALA A 31 8.81 -2.33 9.44
C ALA A 31 8.56 -1.38 10.63
N MET A 32 7.31 -1.26 11.07
CA MET A 32 6.91 -0.34 12.14
C MET A 32 6.85 -0.99 13.53
N PHE A 33 6.37 -2.23 13.60
CA PHE A 33 6.02 -2.91 14.86
C PHE A 33 6.79 -4.23 15.05
N GLY A 34 7.59 -4.67 14.08
CA GLY A 34 8.36 -5.92 14.12
C GLY A 34 7.54 -7.18 13.83
N HIS A 35 6.24 -7.07 13.53
CA HIS A 35 5.37 -8.20 13.21
C HIS A 35 4.19 -7.82 12.31
N GLU A 36 3.55 -8.80 11.65
CA GLU A 36 2.42 -8.57 10.73
C GLU A 36 1.07 -8.29 11.43
N MET A 37 0.95 -8.43 12.77
CA MET A 37 -0.36 -8.34 13.44
C MET A 37 -1.06 -6.97 13.35
N GLN A 38 -0.35 -5.90 12.96
CA GLN A 38 -0.92 -4.54 12.84
C GLN A 38 -1.25 -4.14 11.40
N SER A 39 -1.23 -5.06 10.42
CA SER A 39 -1.46 -4.73 9.01
C SER A 39 -2.77 -4.00 8.75
N LEU A 40 -3.87 -4.41 9.38
CA LEU A 40 -5.16 -3.75 9.23
C LEU A 40 -5.16 -2.35 9.85
N TYR A 41 -4.48 -2.18 10.98
CA TYR A 41 -4.33 -0.87 11.63
C TYR A 41 -3.51 0.09 10.75
N VAL A 42 -2.37 -0.37 10.23
CA VAL A 42 -1.50 0.39 9.31
C VAL A 42 -2.26 0.77 8.05
N ARG A 43 -2.94 -0.19 7.42
CA ARG A 43 -3.82 0.03 6.26
C ARG A 43 -4.87 1.11 6.57
N GLY A 44 -5.55 1.00 7.70
CA GLY A 44 -6.59 1.93 8.11
C GLY A 44 -6.08 3.37 8.31
N ILE A 45 -4.85 3.55 8.81
CA ILE A 45 -4.23 4.88 8.93
C ILE A 45 -3.96 5.47 7.54
N ILE A 46 -3.33 4.69 6.65
CA ILE A 46 -2.94 5.13 5.31
C ILE A 46 -4.17 5.48 4.48
N VAL A 47 -5.14 4.58 4.43
CA VAL A 47 -6.38 4.77 3.64
C VAL A 47 -7.17 5.96 4.14
N ARG A 48 -7.28 6.14 5.47
CA ARG A 48 -7.94 7.32 6.05
C ARG A 48 -7.26 8.61 5.63
N HIS A 49 -5.94 8.68 5.70
CA HIS A 49 -5.20 9.88 5.28
C HIS A 49 -5.42 10.20 3.80
N ILE A 50 -5.44 9.16 2.95
CA ILE A 50 -5.73 9.32 1.52
C ILE A 50 -7.14 9.87 1.33
N LEU A 51 -8.14 9.34 2.03
CA LEU A 51 -9.53 9.80 1.91
C LEU A 51 -9.72 11.25 2.42
N GLU A 52 -9.03 11.63 3.50
CA GLU A 52 -9.06 13.00 4.03
C GLU A 52 -8.42 14.02 3.08
N HIS A 53 -7.49 13.59 2.22
CA HIS A 53 -6.76 14.43 1.27
C HIS A 53 -6.93 13.93 -0.17
N TYR A 54 -8.12 13.41 -0.49
CA TYR A 54 -8.35 12.61 -1.69
C TYR A 54 -7.97 13.33 -2.99
N ASP A 55 -8.22 14.64 -3.07
CA ASP A 55 -7.88 15.45 -4.24
C ASP A 55 -6.37 15.48 -4.55
N GLU A 56 -5.50 15.29 -3.55
CA GLU A 56 -4.04 15.19 -3.75
C GLU A 56 -3.66 13.89 -4.48
N PHE A 57 -4.43 12.82 -4.28
CA PHE A 57 -4.07 11.45 -4.69
C PHE A 57 -4.92 10.90 -5.83
N ARG A 58 -6.11 11.45 -6.08
CA ARG A 58 -7.11 10.91 -7.02
C ARG A 58 -6.56 10.59 -8.42
N HIS A 59 -5.56 11.34 -8.89
CA HIS A 59 -4.95 11.15 -10.21
C HIS A 59 -4.05 9.91 -10.30
N PHE A 60 -3.69 9.30 -9.17
CA PHE A 60 -2.89 8.08 -9.07
C PHE A 60 -3.73 6.85 -8.68
N ILE A 61 -4.94 7.09 -8.17
CA ILE A 61 -5.89 6.06 -7.75
C ILE A 61 -6.79 5.73 -8.94
N MET A 62 -6.29 4.89 -9.83
CA MET A 62 -6.93 4.58 -11.12
C MET A 62 -7.49 3.17 -11.14
N ARG A 63 -8.59 2.97 -11.86
CA ARG A 63 -9.12 1.64 -12.14
C ARG A 63 -8.06 0.81 -12.86
N GLY A 64 -8.05 -0.50 -12.61
CA GLY A 64 -7.00 -1.38 -13.13
C GLY A 64 -5.69 -1.39 -12.33
N HIS A 65 -5.32 -0.34 -11.58
CA HIS A 65 -4.10 -0.37 -10.75
C HIS A 65 -4.18 -1.40 -9.61
N TYR A 66 -5.40 -1.78 -9.23
CA TYR A 66 -5.71 -2.73 -8.16
C TYR A 66 -6.25 -4.07 -8.70
N SER A 67 -6.21 -4.30 -10.01
CA SER A 67 -6.88 -5.45 -10.65
C SER A 67 -6.23 -6.81 -10.40
N HIS A 68 -5.03 -6.86 -9.82
CA HIS A 68 -4.46 -8.14 -9.37
C HIS A 68 -5.09 -8.66 -8.06
N SER A 69 -5.86 -7.83 -7.32
CA SER A 69 -6.74 -8.27 -6.21
C SER A 69 -8.12 -8.71 -6.65
N ALA A 70 -8.50 -8.37 -7.87
CA ALA A 70 -9.85 -8.54 -8.35
C ALA A 70 -10.03 -9.97 -8.88
N SER A 71 -10.93 -10.72 -8.24
CA SER A 71 -11.73 -11.74 -8.95
C SER A 71 -12.13 -11.17 -10.32
N GLU A 72 -12.20 -12.00 -11.37
CA GLU A 72 -12.66 -11.57 -12.72
C GLU A 72 -14.07 -10.90 -12.71
N ASN A 73 -14.74 -10.90 -11.55
CA ASN A 73 -16.03 -10.26 -11.28
C ASN A 73 -15.96 -8.96 -10.44
N ASP A 74 -14.77 -8.42 -10.13
CA ASP A 74 -14.66 -7.14 -9.42
C ASP A 74 -14.73 -5.97 -10.43
N ASP A 75 -15.71 -5.08 -10.25
CA ASP A 75 -16.08 -3.99 -11.18
C ASP A 75 -14.95 -2.93 -11.34
N LEU A 76 -13.92 -2.99 -10.47
CA LEU A 76 -12.73 -2.14 -10.50
C LEU A 76 -11.62 -2.66 -11.44
N SER A 77 -11.82 -3.84 -12.03
CA SER A 77 -10.96 -4.43 -13.06
C SER A 77 -11.11 -3.79 -14.46
N GLY A 78 -12.04 -2.83 -14.60
CA GLY A 78 -12.27 -2.10 -15.84
C GLY A 78 -10.97 -1.51 -16.41
N ARG A 79 -10.72 -1.74 -17.71
CA ARG A 79 -9.53 -1.29 -18.47
C ARG A 79 -9.49 0.23 -18.72
N ASN A 80 -10.40 0.95 -18.10
CA ASN A 80 -10.60 2.36 -18.31
C ASN A 80 -9.63 3.01 -17.33
N ASN A 81 -8.56 3.65 -17.81
CA ASN A 81 -7.62 4.40 -16.96
C ASN A 81 -8.31 5.67 -16.41
N GLU A 82 -9.38 5.49 -15.68
CA GLU A 82 -10.18 6.52 -15.02
C GLU A 82 -9.89 6.46 -13.52
N PRO A 83 -9.88 7.59 -12.82
CA PRO A 83 -9.82 7.60 -11.37
C PRO A 83 -10.97 6.79 -10.76
N LEU A 84 -10.69 6.03 -9.69
CA LEU A 84 -11.78 5.61 -8.79
C LEU A 84 -12.40 6.87 -8.17
N SER A 85 -13.60 6.77 -7.63
CA SER A 85 -14.08 7.76 -6.66
C SER A 85 -13.49 7.49 -5.27
N ALA A 86 -13.56 8.47 -4.37
CA ALA A 86 -13.15 8.29 -2.97
C ALA A 86 -13.94 7.16 -2.27
N GLU A 87 -15.23 7.05 -2.56
CA GLU A 87 -16.10 6.02 -2.01
C GLU A 87 -15.70 4.63 -2.49
N GLU A 88 -15.50 4.45 -3.81
CA GLU A 88 -15.08 3.17 -4.39
C GLU A 88 -13.69 2.76 -3.88
N TYR A 89 -12.75 3.70 -3.84
CA TYR A 89 -11.42 3.47 -3.29
C TYR A 89 -11.49 3.06 -1.82
N GLY A 90 -12.23 3.80 -1.00
CA GLY A 90 -12.40 3.50 0.41
C GLY A 90 -13.01 2.12 0.63
N ALA A 91 -14.10 1.80 -0.07
CA ALA A 91 -14.75 0.49 0.00
C ALA A 91 -13.80 -0.65 -0.41
N HIS A 92 -13.07 -0.49 -1.51
CA HIS A 92 -12.10 -1.47 -2.00
C HIS A 92 -10.96 -1.70 -1.00
N MET A 93 -10.38 -0.63 -0.47
CA MET A 93 -9.21 -0.72 0.40
C MET A 93 -9.52 -1.23 1.81
N MET A 94 -10.80 -1.25 2.21
CA MET A 94 -11.24 -1.88 3.45
C MET A 94 -11.29 -3.41 3.38
N SER A 95 -11.25 -4.01 2.18
CA SER A 95 -11.16 -5.48 2.04
C SER A 95 -9.80 -5.98 2.51
N PRO A 96 -9.73 -6.98 3.42
CA PRO A 96 -8.51 -7.37 4.12
C PRO A 96 -7.37 -7.85 3.19
N PHE A 97 -7.69 -8.26 1.96
CA PHE A 97 -6.74 -8.82 1.00
C PHE A 97 -6.51 -7.94 -0.24
N SER A 98 -7.02 -6.71 -0.26
CA SER A 98 -6.73 -5.77 -1.36
C SER A 98 -5.25 -5.41 -1.38
N TYR A 99 -4.67 -5.38 -2.57
CA TYR A 99 -3.29 -4.95 -2.77
C TYR A 99 -3.18 -3.45 -2.52
N GLY A 100 -2.10 -3.05 -1.85
CA GLY A 100 -1.65 -1.68 -1.94
C GLY A 100 -0.71 -1.50 -3.13
N THR A 101 -0.59 -0.26 -3.57
CA THR A 101 0.23 0.16 -4.72
C THR A 101 1.29 1.16 -4.26
N PHE A 102 1.95 1.81 -5.22
CA PHE A 102 2.88 2.89 -4.94
C PHE A 102 2.22 4.06 -4.16
N VAL A 103 0.93 4.33 -4.36
CA VAL A 103 0.22 5.42 -3.68
C VAL A 103 0.24 5.20 -2.16
N GLU A 104 -0.17 4.01 -1.72
CA GLU A 104 -0.22 3.69 -0.30
C GLU A 104 1.18 3.67 0.33
N LEU A 105 2.19 3.23 -0.41
CA LEU A 105 3.57 3.22 0.06
C LEU A 105 4.16 4.63 0.20
N ALA A 106 3.90 5.51 -0.77
CA ALA A 106 4.32 6.90 -0.72
C ALA A 106 3.64 7.65 0.44
N VAL A 107 2.35 7.39 0.67
CA VAL A 107 1.64 7.95 1.81
C VAL A 107 2.15 7.39 3.13
N ALA A 108 2.46 6.10 3.22
CA ALA A 108 3.09 5.52 4.41
C ALA A 108 4.42 6.22 4.74
N ALA A 109 5.28 6.46 3.74
CA ALA A 109 6.52 7.21 3.92
C ALA A 109 6.28 8.62 4.49
N ARG A 110 5.23 9.31 4.00
CA ARG A 110 4.82 10.64 4.51
C ARG A 110 4.32 10.58 5.95
N ILE A 111 3.37 9.69 6.27
CA ILE A 111 2.75 9.60 7.60
C ILE A 111 3.76 9.18 8.67
N PHE A 112 4.64 8.24 8.34
CA PHE A 112 5.58 7.69 9.31
C PHE A 112 6.93 8.41 9.34
N GLU A 113 7.07 9.47 8.54
CA GLU A 113 8.28 10.27 8.40
C GLU A 113 9.52 9.40 8.11
N ARG A 114 9.35 8.40 7.23
CA ARG A 114 10.40 7.44 6.86
C ARG A 114 10.74 7.54 5.38
N LYS A 115 12.03 7.35 5.08
CA LYS A 115 12.50 7.09 3.72
C LYS A 115 12.32 5.60 3.40
N VAL A 116 11.67 5.31 2.29
CA VAL A 116 11.48 3.96 1.77
C VAL A 116 12.37 3.78 0.55
N TYR A 117 13.04 2.64 0.47
CA TYR A 117 13.86 2.22 -0.67
C TYR A 117 13.24 0.91 -1.21
N ILE A 118 12.90 0.88 -2.50
CA ILE A 118 12.31 -0.26 -3.20
C ILE A 118 13.32 -0.80 -4.22
#